data_AF-A0A520W825-F1
#
_entry.id   AF-A0A520W825-F1
#
_cell.length_a   1.000
_cell.length_b   1.000
_cell.length_c   1.000
_cell.angle_alpha   90.00
_cell.angle_beta   90.00
_cell.angle_gamma   90.00
#
_symmetry.space_group_name_H-M   'P 1'
#
loop_
_entity.id
_entity.type
_entity.pdbx_description
1 polymer ?
#
loop_
_entity_poly.entity_id
_entity_poly.type
_entity_poly.pdbx_seq_one_letter_code
_entity_poly.pdbx_strand_id
1 'polypeptide(L)'
;MSRILYLDCFSGASGDMIVGALIDAGVSFAEVEAVVKSLDLDGVRVSCDRVDRSGIGAAKFRVIDSVAIENDPTGSDVSHDHDHNHDHDHNHDHDHNHDHDHNHDHGHSHHQHRGLSEITEIVKRSELSSESQLRAVSLFRRLAEIEAGIHQMPIEEVHLHEVGAVDSIVDIVGAVRAFELLDVDQVIASPMNVGSGTVRCAHGELPVPAPATAKLLVDAPIYSKGPAVELVTPTGALLVTEYADGYGVVPPMRITEIGYGAGDRDFKGRPNVVRAFVGETTGVSEADRVVVLECQIDDMNPQIYGVLMERLTAAGALDVFYAPIQMKKNRPATSVTVIARPRDREALTTLLFIESTTIGVRVSEMDRSTLDREIVSIDSPFGMVRVKVARRNGTVLNVAPEFDDCARIAQECGRSVKEIQAVVMKSWLDSGISS
;
A
#
# COMPACT_ATOMS: atom_id res chain seq x y z
N MET A 1 -18.23 11.16 2.69
CA MET A 1 -17.48 10.06 2.05
C MET A 1 -16.01 10.45 2.15
N SER A 2 -15.13 9.52 2.48
CA SER A 2 -13.71 9.84 2.63
C SER A 2 -13.05 9.86 1.25
N ARG A 3 -12.22 10.87 1.00
CA ARG A 3 -11.48 11.06 -0.24
C ARG A 3 -10.24 10.16 -0.21
N ILE A 4 -10.10 9.34 -1.25
CA ILE A 4 -9.11 8.28 -1.30
C ILE A 4 -8.27 8.38 -2.58
N LEU A 5 -6.98 8.11 -2.44
CA LEU A 5 -6.04 7.86 -3.54
C LEU A 5 -5.71 6.37 -3.58
N TYR A 6 -5.85 5.74 -4.74
CA TYR A 6 -5.27 4.43 -5.02
C TYR A 6 -4.08 4.57 -5.98
N LEU A 7 -2.89 4.20 -5.52
CA LEU A 7 -1.67 4.13 -6.34
C LEU A 7 -1.49 2.72 -6.91
N ASP A 8 -1.72 2.59 -8.21
CA ASP A 8 -1.51 1.37 -8.97
C ASP A 8 -0.08 1.33 -9.53
N CYS A 9 0.78 0.59 -8.83
CA CYS A 9 2.22 0.47 -9.07
C CYS A 9 2.57 -0.76 -9.93
N PHE A 10 1.70 -1.10 -10.90
CA PHE A 10 1.84 -2.32 -11.72
C PHE A 10 3.13 -2.37 -12.58
N SER A 11 3.69 -1.21 -12.93
CA SER A 11 4.95 -1.08 -13.66
C SER A 11 6.12 -0.64 -12.77
N GLY A 12 5.96 -0.71 -11.45
CA GLY A 12 6.90 -0.16 -10.47
C GLY A 12 6.53 1.26 -10.06
N ALA A 13 7.49 1.96 -9.45
CA ALA A 13 7.30 3.32 -8.95
C ALA A 13 8.65 4.06 -8.81
N SER A 14 8.67 5.32 -9.19
CA SER A 14 9.75 6.27 -8.90
C SER A 14 9.19 7.62 -8.49
N GLY A 15 10.03 8.47 -7.88
CA GLY A 15 9.63 9.79 -7.39
C GLY A 15 8.95 10.63 -8.46
N ASP A 16 9.63 10.84 -9.58
CA ASP A 16 9.10 11.52 -10.78
C ASP A 16 7.78 10.92 -11.31
N MET A 17 7.63 9.59 -11.30
CA MET A 17 6.39 8.91 -11.71
C MET A 17 5.25 9.23 -10.74
N ILE A 18 5.50 9.27 -9.43
CA ILE A 18 4.46 9.60 -8.45
C ILE A 18 4.06 11.07 -8.60
N VAL A 19 5.03 11.99 -8.67
CA VAL A 19 4.76 13.42 -8.91
C VAL A 19 3.95 13.63 -10.19
N GLY A 20 4.39 13.00 -11.29
CA GLY A 20 3.69 13.04 -12.58
C GLY A 20 2.26 12.50 -12.47
N ALA A 21 2.05 11.36 -11.81
CA ALA A 21 0.72 10.77 -11.65
C ALA A 21 -0.22 11.67 -10.85
N LEU A 22 0.27 12.35 -9.81
CA LEU A 22 -0.52 13.26 -9.00
C LEU A 22 -0.86 14.56 -9.75
N ILE A 23 0.10 15.14 -10.48
CA ILE A 23 -0.14 16.28 -11.38
C ILE A 23 -1.20 15.92 -12.40
N ASP A 24 -1.09 14.74 -13.00
CA ASP A 24 -2.04 14.29 -14.01
C ASP A 24 -3.43 14.00 -13.45
N ALA A 25 -3.52 13.66 -12.15
CA ALA A 25 -4.77 13.50 -11.43
C ALA A 25 -5.38 14.83 -10.94
N GLY A 26 -4.82 15.98 -11.34
CA GLY A 26 -5.39 17.32 -11.09
C GLY A 26 -4.59 18.21 -10.13
N VAL A 27 -3.44 17.77 -9.63
CA VAL A 27 -2.54 18.65 -8.83
C VAL A 27 -1.89 19.70 -9.73
N SER A 28 -1.84 20.95 -9.25
CA SER A 28 -1.24 22.06 -10.00
C SER A 28 0.28 21.93 -10.12
N PHE A 29 0.78 21.69 -11.34
CA PHE A 29 2.22 21.72 -11.63
C PHE A 29 2.86 23.06 -11.23
N ALA A 30 2.17 24.19 -11.43
CA ALA A 30 2.72 25.50 -11.10
C ALA A 30 3.02 25.66 -9.60
N GLU A 31 2.21 25.05 -8.73
CA GLU A 31 2.45 25.08 -7.28
C GLU A 31 3.57 24.13 -6.86
N VAL A 32 3.68 22.96 -7.51
CA VAL A 32 4.81 22.05 -7.31
C VAL A 32 6.11 22.72 -7.76
N GLU A 33 6.10 23.35 -8.94
CA GLU A 33 7.25 24.09 -9.49
C GLU A 33 7.67 25.26 -8.59
N ALA A 34 6.72 26.02 -8.04
CA ALA A 34 7.02 27.13 -7.13
C ALA A 34 7.78 26.66 -5.89
N VAL A 35 7.35 25.57 -5.27
CA VAL A 35 8.05 24.98 -4.11
C VAL A 35 9.43 24.49 -4.51
N VAL A 36 9.58 23.81 -5.65
CA VAL A 36 10.90 23.36 -6.11
C VAL A 36 11.84 24.54 -6.34
N LYS A 37 11.36 25.64 -6.94
CA LYS A 37 12.15 26.88 -7.12
C LYS A 37 12.57 27.48 -5.78
N SER A 38 11.73 27.40 -4.75
CA SER A 38 12.05 27.92 -3.41
C SER A 38 13.17 27.16 -2.69
N LEU A 39 13.57 25.98 -3.18
CA LEU A 39 14.71 25.24 -2.64
C LEU A 39 16.06 25.92 -2.97
N ASP A 40 16.06 26.89 -3.90
CA ASP A 40 17.24 27.67 -4.31
C ASP A 40 18.42 26.79 -4.72
N LEU A 41 18.12 25.73 -5.49
CA LEU A 41 19.13 24.83 -6.02
C LEU A 41 19.70 25.41 -7.31
N ASP A 42 21.00 25.70 -7.32
CA ASP A 42 21.70 26.28 -8.47
C ASP A 42 21.47 25.47 -9.75
N GLY A 43 21.01 26.15 -10.81
CA GLY A 43 20.87 25.55 -12.14
C GLY A 43 19.69 24.59 -12.32
N VAL A 44 18.85 24.39 -11.30
CA VAL A 44 17.76 23.40 -11.33
C VAL A 44 16.46 24.01 -11.85
N ARG A 45 15.84 23.32 -12.81
CA ARG A 45 14.48 23.59 -13.28
C ARG A 45 13.68 22.30 -13.31
N VAL A 46 12.36 22.41 -13.33
CA VAL A 46 11.47 21.27 -13.53
C VAL A 46 10.54 21.50 -14.71
N SER A 47 10.12 20.42 -15.35
CA SER A 47 9.11 20.42 -16.40
C SER A 47 8.14 19.27 -16.19
N CYS A 48 6.94 19.41 -16.75
CA CYS A 48 5.96 18.35 -16.77
C CYS A 48 5.33 18.28 -18.16
N ASP A 49 5.80 17.33 -18.97
CA ASP A 49 5.38 17.17 -20.36
C ASP A 49 4.37 16.04 -20.50
N ARG A 50 3.49 16.11 -21.50
CA ARG A 50 2.67 14.95 -21.89
C ARG A 50 3.46 14.04 -22.81
N VAL A 51 3.50 12.75 -22.48
CA VAL A 51 4.16 11.71 -23.27
C VAL A 51 3.23 10.53 -23.51
N ASP A 52 3.49 9.76 -24.57
CA ASP A 52 2.88 8.44 -24.78
C ASP A 52 3.80 7.36 -24.22
N ARG A 53 3.21 6.38 -23.52
CA ARG A 53 3.87 5.15 -23.09
C ARG A 53 3.01 3.98 -23.53
N SER A 54 3.39 3.34 -24.64
CA SER A 54 2.65 2.20 -25.20
C SER A 54 1.14 2.48 -25.39
N GLY A 55 0.78 3.66 -25.90
CA GLY A 55 -0.60 4.08 -26.15
C GLY A 55 -1.31 4.72 -24.95
N ILE A 56 -0.63 4.90 -23.82
CA ILE A 56 -1.15 5.60 -22.64
C ILE A 56 -0.54 6.99 -22.57
N GLY A 57 -1.38 8.03 -22.64
CA GLY A 57 -0.99 9.40 -22.35
C GLY A 57 -0.69 9.57 -20.86
N ALA A 58 0.51 10.04 -20.53
CA ALA A 58 1.00 10.20 -19.17
C ALA A 58 1.75 11.53 -18.99
N ALA A 59 1.74 12.07 -17.79
CA ALA A 59 2.57 13.21 -17.41
C ALA A 59 3.98 12.73 -17.07
N LYS A 60 4.99 13.37 -17.66
CA LYS A 60 6.40 13.09 -17.42
C LYS A 60 7.00 14.28 -16.69
N PHE A 61 7.14 14.13 -15.37
CA PHE A 61 7.88 15.08 -14.55
C PHE A 61 9.39 14.88 -14.79
N ARG A 62 10.13 15.97 -14.96
CA ARG A 62 11.59 15.94 -15.19
C ARG A 62 12.27 17.04 -14.42
N VAL A 63 13.42 16.71 -13.87
CA VAL A 63 14.40 17.67 -13.37
C VAL A 63 15.36 17.99 -14.52
N ILE A 64 15.62 19.28 -14.74
CA ILE A 64 16.50 19.80 -15.79
C ILE A 64 17.62 20.55 -15.08
N ASP A 65 18.82 19.98 -15.12
CA ASP A 65 20.04 20.63 -14.64
C ASP A 65 20.70 21.39 -15.80
N SER A 66 20.84 22.71 -15.65
CA SER A 66 21.41 23.58 -16.69
C SER A 66 22.94 23.54 -16.79
N VAL A 67 23.65 22.90 -15.84
CA VAL A 67 25.12 22.73 -15.91
C VAL A 67 25.51 21.68 -16.96
N ALA A 68 24.62 20.74 -17.31
CA ALA A 68 24.87 19.71 -18.32
C ALA A 68 24.76 20.20 -19.78
N ILE A 69 24.32 21.45 -20.03
CA ILE A 69 23.95 21.92 -21.38
C ILE A 69 25.08 22.68 -22.09
N GLU A 70 26.19 23.04 -21.44
CA GLU A 70 27.25 23.85 -22.08
C GLU A 70 28.25 23.07 -22.97
N ASN A 71 28.11 21.75 -23.14
CA ASN A 71 29.02 20.95 -24.00
C ASN A 71 28.31 20.07 -25.04
N ASP A 72 27.37 20.61 -25.83
CA ASP A 72 27.13 20.07 -27.19
C ASP A 72 26.34 21.05 -28.08
N PRO A 73 26.94 21.68 -29.12
CA PRO A 73 26.21 22.47 -30.08
C PRO A 73 25.77 21.62 -31.28
N THR A 74 25.25 20.40 -31.08
CA THR A 74 24.48 19.68 -32.10
C THR A 74 23.42 18.80 -31.47
N GLY A 75 22.15 19.04 -31.81
CA GLY A 75 21.05 18.21 -31.35
C GLY A 75 21.17 16.77 -31.86
N SER A 76 21.49 15.85 -30.96
CA SER A 76 21.23 14.41 -31.09
C SER A 76 21.22 13.76 -29.71
N ASP A 77 20.16 12.98 -29.44
CA ASP A 77 20.06 12.02 -28.34
C ASP A 77 21.34 11.20 -28.19
N VAL A 78 21.96 11.22 -26.99
CA VAL A 78 22.92 10.19 -26.59
C VAL A 78 22.83 9.95 -25.08
N SER A 79 21.96 9.01 -24.68
CA SER A 79 22.24 8.15 -23.52
C SER A 79 23.13 7.01 -24.04
N HIS A 80 24.41 7.03 -23.68
CA HIS A 80 25.37 6.01 -24.08
C HIS A 80 25.10 4.66 -23.39
N ASP A 81 24.60 3.70 -24.16
CA ASP A 81 24.87 2.27 -23.98
C ASP A 81 25.30 1.73 -25.36
N HIS A 82 26.61 1.63 -25.59
CA HIS A 82 27.15 0.99 -26.79
C HIS A 82 27.29 -0.51 -26.55
N ASP A 83 26.27 -1.25 -26.95
CA ASP A 83 26.35 -2.68 -27.23
C ASP A 83 27.03 -2.86 -28.61
N HIS A 84 28.29 -3.28 -28.63
CA HIS A 84 28.95 -3.75 -29.84
C HIS A 84 29.43 -5.18 -29.66
N ASN A 85 28.59 -6.09 -30.14
CA ASN A 85 28.96 -7.48 -30.36
C ASN A 85 29.65 -7.56 -31.74
N HIS A 86 30.95 -7.85 -31.75
CA HIS A 86 31.66 -8.24 -32.97
C HIS A 86 32.47 -9.51 -32.71
N ASP A 87 31.94 -10.63 -33.20
CA ASP A 87 32.72 -11.80 -33.55
C ASP A 87 33.77 -11.41 -34.60
N HIS A 88 35.05 -11.69 -34.35
CA HIS A 88 35.98 -12.16 -35.38
C HIS A 88 37.17 -12.91 -34.74
N ASP A 89 37.28 -14.19 -35.13
CA ASP A 89 38.53 -14.96 -35.13
C ASP A 89 39.65 -14.14 -35.80
N HIS A 90 40.85 -14.12 -35.21
CA HIS A 90 42.08 -14.55 -35.86
C HIS A 90 43.27 -14.65 -34.88
N ASN A 91 43.97 -15.76 -35.03
CA ASN A 91 45.26 -16.12 -34.44
C ASN A 91 46.36 -15.18 -34.93
N HIS A 92 47.29 -14.76 -34.06
CA HIS A 92 48.76 -14.81 -34.28
C HIS A 92 49.52 -14.30 -33.04
N ASP A 93 50.52 -15.09 -32.64
CA ASP A 93 51.60 -14.73 -31.72
C ASP A 93 52.35 -13.48 -32.18
N HIS A 94 52.70 -12.59 -31.24
CA HIS A 94 54.06 -12.04 -31.06
C HIS A 94 54.14 -11.22 -29.76
N ASP A 95 55.13 -11.57 -28.93
CA ASP A 95 55.68 -10.75 -27.85
C ASP A 95 56.08 -9.37 -28.36
N HIS A 96 55.60 -8.29 -27.73
CA HIS A 96 56.41 -7.11 -27.42
C HIS A 96 55.79 -6.30 -26.27
N ASN A 97 56.67 -5.99 -25.32
CA ASN A 97 56.43 -5.23 -24.11
C ASN A 97 56.55 -3.73 -24.42
N HIS A 98 55.47 -2.96 -24.23
CA HIS A 98 55.54 -1.50 -24.11
C HIS A 98 54.41 -0.98 -23.20
N ASP A 99 54.80 -0.55 -22.00
CA ASP A 99 53.99 0.30 -21.13
C ASP A 99 53.77 1.66 -21.81
N HIS A 100 52.52 1.94 -22.15
CA HIS A 100 52.04 3.30 -22.42
C HIS A 100 50.83 3.57 -21.53
N ASP A 101 51.10 4.27 -20.43
CA ASP A 101 50.12 4.92 -19.57
C ASP A 101 49.37 5.98 -20.39
N HIS A 102 48.20 5.62 -20.91
CA HIS A 102 47.24 6.58 -21.43
C HIS A 102 46.26 6.93 -20.30
N ASN A 103 46.60 8.02 -19.61
CA ASN A 103 45.72 8.67 -18.65
C ASN A 103 44.55 9.31 -19.42
N HIS A 104 43.47 8.56 -19.61
CA HIS A 104 42.20 9.10 -20.05
C HIS A 104 41.53 9.75 -18.83
N ASP A 105 41.70 11.06 -18.72
CA ASP A 105 40.94 11.92 -17.83
C ASP A 105 39.48 11.95 -18.32
N HIS A 106 38.70 10.99 -17.85
CA HIS A 106 37.25 11.03 -18.00
C HIS A 106 36.71 12.04 -16.98
N GLY A 107 36.34 13.21 -17.46
CA GLY A 107 35.61 14.22 -16.70
C GLY A 107 34.30 13.63 -16.19
N HIS A 108 34.31 13.11 -14.97
CA HIS A 108 33.12 12.67 -14.28
C HIS A 108 32.27 13.90 -13.94
N SER A 109 31.00 13.85 -14.34
CA SER A 109 29.92 14.66 -13.77
C SER A 109 30.08 14.71 -12.25
N HIS A 110 30.37 15.90 -11.72
CA HIS A 110 30.46 16.13 -10.28
C HIS A 110 29.05 16.06 -9.67
N HIS A 111 28.59 14.86 -9.31
CA HIS A 111 27.45 14.72 -8.41
C HIS A 111 27.86 15.27 -7.04
N GLN A 112 27.38 16.46 -6.68
CA GLN A 112 27.58 17.00 -5.33
C GLN A 112 26.81 16.13 -4.34
N HIS A 113 27.52 15.29 -3.59
CA HIS A 113 26.91 14.49 -2.53
C HIS A 113 26.57 15.37 -1.32
N ARG A 114 25.28 15.55 -1.04
CA ARG A 114 24.80 16.29 0.13
C ARG A 114 24.54 15.38 1.31
N GLY A 115 24.89 15.85 2.50
CA GLY A 115 24.57 15.16 3.77
C GLY A 115 23.16 15.49 4.25
N LEU A 116 22.63 14.69 5.18
CA LEU A 116 21.28 14.87 5.74
C LEU A 116 21.06 16.27 6.35
N SER A 117 22.09 16.82 7.02
CA SER A 117 22.03 18.15 7.65
C SER A 117 21.80 19.26 6.61
N GLU A 118 22.51 19.21 5.49
CA GLU A 118 22.39 20.18 4.40
C GLU A 118 21.00 20.09 3.75
N ILE A 119 20.53 18.88 3.45
CA ILE A 119 19.18 18.66 2.88
C ILE A 119 18.10 19.18 3.83
N THR A 120 18.26 18.95 5.14
CA THR A 120 17.33 19.44 6.16
C THR A 120 17.27 20.97 6.17
N GLU A 121 18.40 21.65 5.98
CA GLU A 121 18.43 23.11 5.88
C GLU A 121 17.74 23.62 4.61
N ILE A 122 18.00 22.98 3.46
CA ILE A 122 17.34 23.30 2.19
C ILE A 122 15.82 23.20 2.32
N VAL A 123 15.32 22.08 2.86
CA VAL A 123 13.87 21.85 3.05
C VAL A 123 13.28 22.88 4.00
N LYS A 124 13.95 23.22 5.10
CA LYS A 124 13.46 24.22 6.08
C LYS A 124 13.36 25.64 5.52
N ARG A 125 14.14 25.97 4.48
CA ARG A 125 14.10 27.29 3.82
C ARG A 125 13.07 27.35 2.69
N SER A 126 12.51 26.22 2.27
CA SER A 126 11.50 26.14 1.22
C SER A 126 10.16 26.73 1.63
N GLU A 127 9.31 27.02 0.64
CA GLU A 127 7.92 27.49 0.80
C GLU A 127 6.92 26.37 1.14
N LEU A 128 7.38 25.16 1.48
CA LEU A 128 6.53 24.12 2.03
C LEU A 128 5.85 24.57 3.34
N SER A 129 4.63 24.08 3.61
CA SER A 129 4.00 24.26 4.92
C SER A 129 4.83 23.59 6.02
N SER A 130 4.63 24.01 7.28
CA SER A 130 5.38 23.44 8.40
C SER A 130 5.18 21.91 8.54
N GLU A 131 3.98 21.42 8.24
CA GLU A 131 3.71 19.98 8.24
C GLU A 131 4.44 19.27 7.10
N SER A 132 4.41 19.84 5.88
CA SER A 132 5.14 19.31 4.73
C SER A 132 6.66 19.35 4.92
N GLN A 133 7.21 20.38 5.53
CA GLN A 133 8.64 20.44 5.87
C GLN A 133 9.04 19.32 6.84
N LEU A 134 8.25 19.10 7.90
CA LEU A 134 8.50 18.01 8.86
C LEU A 134 8.44 16.64 8.17
N ARG A 135 7.44 16.45 7.31
CA ARG A 135 7.29 15.22 6.53
C ARG A 135 8.46 14.99 5.58
N ALA A 136 8.84 15.97 4.76
CA ALA A 136 9.99 15.88 3.87
C ALA A 136 11.29 15.54 4.64
N VAL A 137 11.56 16.19 5.77
CA VAL A 137 12.71 15.88 6.63
C VAL A 137 12.64 14.44 7.16
N SER A 138 11.46 13.96 7.56
CA SER A 138 11.26 12.57 7.99
C SER A 138 11.59 11.56 6.88
N LEU A 139 11.17 11.84 5.65
CA LEU A 139 11.47 11.00 4.48
C LEU A 139 12.98 10.90 4.23
N PHE A 140 13.70 12.03 4.22
CA PHE A 140 15.16 12.04 4.07
C PHE A 140 15.88 11.34 5.23
N ARG A 141 15.38 11.52 6.46
CA ARG A 141 15.92 10.81 7.61
C ARG A 141 15.77 9.30 7.46
N ARG A 142 14.60 8.81 7.04
CA ARG A 142 14.38 7.38 6.80
C ARG A 142 15.34 6.83 5.74
N LEU A 143 15.53 7.55 4.63
CA LEU A 143 16.54 7.19 3.62
C LEU A 143 17.95 7.13 4.22
N ALA A 144 18.35 8.15 4.98
CA ALA A 144 19.66 8.19 5.61
C ALA A 144 19.85 7.04 6.62
N GLU A 145 18.83 6.65 7.37
CA GLU A 145 18.87 5.49 8.27
C GLU A 145 19.06 4.17 7.49
N ILE A 146 18.38 4.01 6.36
CA ILE A 146 18.55 2.84 5.48
C ILE A 146 19.97 2.77 4.92
N GLU A 147 20.46 3.88 4.37
CA GLU A 147 21.81 4.00 3.79
C GLU A 147 22.89 3.79 4.86
N ALA A 148 22.76 4.42 6.03
CA ALA A 148 23.65 4.20 7.19
C ALA A 148 23.77 2.71 7.53
N GLY A 149 22.63 2.01 7.55
CA GLY A 149 22.59 0.59 7.83
C GLY A 149 23.13 -0.29 6.71
N ILE A 150 23.13 0.15 5.44
CA ILE A 150 23.77 -0.57 4.32
C ILE A 150 25.29 -0.42 4.42
N HIS A 151 25.73 0.81 4.68
CA HIS A 151 27.13 1.20 4.75
C HIS A 151 27.80 0.95 6.11
N GLN A 152 27.04 0.51 7.11
CA GLN A 152 27.50 0.24 8.48
C GLN A 152 28.25 1.43 9.10
N MET A 153 27.68 2.63 8.94
CA MET A 153 28.23 3.88 9.45
C MET A 153 27.19 4.67 10.24
N PRO A 154 27.60 5.65 11.07
CA PRO A 154 26.67 6.57 11.71
C PRO A 154 25.87 7.38 10.69
N ILE A 155 24.62 7.72 11.01
CA ILE A 155 23.71 8.47 10.12
C ILE A 155 24.28 9.86 9.77
N GLU A 156 25.05 10.47 10.68
CA GLU A 156 25.66 11.78 10.50
C GLU A 156 26.78 11.79 9.46
N GLU A 157 27.37 10.63 9.17
CA GLU A 157 28.48 10.43 8.22
C GLU A 157 27.99 9.91 6.85
N VAL A 158 26.68 9.66 6.71
CA VAL A 158 26.10 9.18 5.46
C VAL A 158 26.09 10.28 4.40
N HIS A 159 26.77 10.00 3.30
CA HIS A 159 26.56 10.67 2.04
C HIS A 159 25.55 9.87 1.22
N LEU A 160 24.41 10.48 0.90
CA LEU A 160 23.37 9.83 0.11
C LEU A 160 23.84 9.79 -1.35
N HIS A 161 24.52 8.70 -1.75
CA HIS A 161 25.18 8.59 -3.05
C HIS A 161 24.20 8.57 -4.23
N GLU A 162 23.05 7.93 -4.07
CA GLU A 162 22.00 7.82 -5.09
C GLU A 162 20.78 8.70 -4.78
N VAL A 163 20.60 9.08 -3.51
CA VAL A 163 19.38 9.76 -3.02
C VAL A 163 19.62 11.18 -2.48
N GLY A 164 20.89 11.62 -2.45
CA GLY A 164 21.29 13.00 -2.11
C GLY A 164 21.49 13.87 -3.35
N ALA A 165 21.30 13.30 -4.53
CA ALA A 165 21.32 14.02 -5.79
C ALA A 165 20.14 15.00 -5.87
N VAL A 166 20.33 16.05 -6.66
CA VAL A 166 19.30 17.07 -6.94
C VAL A 166 17.96 16.44 -7.32
N ASP A 167 17.99 15.41 -8.18
CA ASP A 167 16.78 14.73 -8.66
C ASP A 167 15.94 14.15 -7.52
N SER A 168 16.59 13.47 -6.57
CA SER A 168 15.90 12.88 -5.42
C SER A 168 15.34 13.94 -4.47
N ILE A 169 16.04 15.07 -4.31
CA ILE A 169 15.55 16.18 -3.50
C ILE A 169 14.27 16.76 -4.10
N VAL A 170 14.32 17.03 -5.41
CA VAL A 170 13.21 17.59 -6.17
C VAL A 170 12.03 16.63 -6.21
N ASP A 171 12.27 15.34 -6.42
CA ASP A 171 11.23 14.31 -6.42
C ASP A 171 10.52 14.20 -5.08
N ILE A 172 11.26 14.12 -3.97
CA ILE A 172 10.68 13.97 -2.64
C ILE A 172 9.92 15.23 -2.24
N VAL A 173 10.52 16.42 -2.41
CA VAL A 173 9.87 17.69 -2.08
C VAL A 173 8.65 17.93 -2.99
N GLY A 174 8.78 17.65 -4.28
CA GLY A 174 7.71 17.74 -5.26
C GLY A 174 6.55 16.80 -4.94
N ALA A 175 6.85 15.56 -4.54
CA ALA A 175 5.85 14.59 -4.13
C ALA A 175 5.15 15.02 -2.84
N VAL A 176 5.90 15.48 -1.84
CA VAL A 176 5.34 15.99 -0.58
C VAL A 176 4.36 17.13 -0.85
N ARG A 177 4.74 18.11 -1.69
CA ARG A 177 3.84 19.19 -2.09
C ARG A 177 2.64 18.67 -2.88
N ALA A 178 2.85 17.71 -3.77
CA ALA A 178 1.75 17.15 -4.57
C ALA A 178 0.74 16.38 -3.72
N PHE A 179 1.18 15.59 -2.73
CA PHE A 179 0.29 14.93 -1.77
C PHE A 179 -0.45 15.93 -0.88
N GLU A 180 0.23 16.98 -0.40
CA GLU A 180 -0.41 18.06 0.36
C GLU A 180 -1.52 18.75 -0.45
N LEU A 181 -1.25 19.09 -1.70
CA LEU A 181 -2.23 19.72 -2.60
C LEU A 181 -3.37 18.77 -2.98
N LEU A 182 -3.06 17.48 -3.12
CA LEU A 182 -4.07 16.48 -3.41
C LEU A 182 -5.05 16.35 -2.25
N ASP A 183 -4.64 16.54 -0.99
CA ASP A 183 -5.50 16.58 0.20
C ASP A 183 -6.51 15.40 0.24
N VAL A 184 -5.97 14.19 0.39
CA VAL A 184 -6.74 12.95 0.53
C VAL A 184 -6.70 12.46 1.97
N ASP A 185 -7.79 11.85 2.42
CA ASP A 185 -7.88 11.30 3.77
C ASP A 185 -7.17 9.94 3.89
N GLN A 186 -7.05 9.22 2.77
CA GLN A 186 -6.50 7.86 2.74
C GLN A 186 -5.74 7.60 1.44
N VAL A 187 -4.61 6.90 1.53
CA VAL A 187 -3.83 6.40 0.39
C VAL A 187 -3.73 4.88 0.50
N ILE A 188 -4.14 4.17 -0.55
CA ILE A 188 -3.96 2.72 -0.69
C ILE A 188 -3.05 2.46 -1.89
N ALA A 189 -2.15 1.48 -1.79
CA ALA A 189 -1.29 1.09 -2.91
C ALA A 189 -1.52 -0.36 -3.34
N SER A 190 -1.33 -0.65 -4.63
CA SER A 190 -1.20 -2.02 -5.10
C SER A 190 0.11 -2.65 -4.60
N PRO A 191 0.25 -4.00 -4.62
CA PRO A 191 1.57 -4.60 -4.57
C PRO A 191 2.50 -3.99 -5.63
N MET A 192 3.77 -3.81 -5.28
CA MET A 192 4.75 -3.14 -6.15
C MET A 192 5.52 -4.15 -7.00
N ASN A 193 5.60 -3.89 -8.31
CA ASN A 193 6.41 -4.70 -9.21
C ASN A 193 7.87 -4.23 -9.18
N VAL A 194 8.76 -4.95 -8.52
CA VAL A 194 10.16 -4.53 -8.33
C VAL A 194 11.03 -4.69 -9.58
N GLY A 195 10.55 -5.41 -10.60
CA GLY A 195 11.36 -5.79 -11.75
C GLY A 195 12.21 -7.04 -11.47
N SER A 196 13.30 -7.22 -12.21
CA SER A 196 14.14 -8.42 -12.13
C SER A 196 15.56 -8.17 -12.62
N GLY A 197 16.46 -9.15 -12.50
CA GLY A 197 17.82 -9.05 -13.02
C GLY A 197 18.74 -8.27 -12.10
N THR A 198 19.60 -7.46 -12.69
CA THR A 198 20.60 -6.64 -12.00
C THR A 198 20.49 -5.17 -12.41
N VAL A 199 21.03 -4.29 -11.58
CA VAL A 199 21.15 -2.86 -11.84
C VAL A 199 22.59 -2.42 -11.60
N ARG A 200 23.14 -1.61 -12.51
CA ARG A 200 24.45 -1.00 -12.35
C ARG A 200 24.30 0.33 -11.62
N CYS A 201 25.04 0.49 -10.53
CA CYS A 201 25.01 1.66 -9.66
C CYS A 201 26.44 2.01 -9.20
N ALA A 202 26.59 3.02 -8.32
CA ALA A 202 27.91 3.42 -7.80
C ALA A 202 28.63 2.27 -7.06
N HIS A 203 27.86 1.29 -6.58
CA HIS A 203 28.34 0.10 -5.87
C HIS A 203 28.58 -1.09 -6.79
N GLY A 204 28.60 -0.87 -8.11
CA GLY A 204 28.74 -1.91 -9.13
C GLY A 204 27.40 -2.51 -9.54
N GLU A 205 27.43 -3.78 -9.94
CA GLU A 205 26.24 -4.49 -10.40
C GLU A 205 25.57 -5.21 -9.23
N LEU A 206 24.33 -4.82 -8.91
CA LEU A 206 23.57 -5.32 -7.77
C LEU A 206 22.31 -6.05 -8.22
N PRO A 207 21.82 -7.05 -7.45
CA PRO A 207 20.55 -7.70 -7.75
C PRO A 207 19.38 -6.71 -7.60
N VAL A 208 18.33 -6.92 -8.39
CA VAL A 208 17.07 -6.17 -8.28
C VAL A 208 16.12 -6.89 -7.31
N PRO A 209 15.50 -6.19 -6.35
CA PRO A 209 15.67 -4.76 -6.03
C PRO A 209 17.02 -4.45 -5.39
N ALA A 210 17.57 -3.26 -5.66
CA ALA A 210 18.82 -2.81 -5.05
C ALA A 210 18.71 -2.76 -3.51
N PRO A 211 19.81 -2.82 -2.75
CA PRO A 211 19.77 -2.93 -1.28
C PRO A 211 18.95 -1.86 -0.56
N ALA A 212 19.02 -0.59 -1.01
CA ALA A 212 18.23 0.50 -0.44
C ALA A 212 16.74 0.30 -0.70
N THR A 213 16.36 0.06 -1.96
CA THR A 213 14.99 -0.30 -2.36
C THR A 213 14.47 -1.50 -1.57
N ALA A 214 15.26 -2.58 -1.46
CA ALA A 214 14.87 -3.80 -0.76
C ALA A 214 14.57 -3.55 0.73
N LYS A 215 15.41 -2.74 1.40
CA LYS A 215 15.19 -2.40 2.81
C LYS A 215 13.98 -1.49 3.04
N LEU A 216 13.69 -0.57 2.11
CA LEU A 216 12.49 0.27 2.19
C LEU A 216 11.19 -0.53 2.06
N LEU A 217 11.25 -1.70 1.42
CA LEU A 217 10.10 -2.54 1.09
C LEU A 217 9.81 -3.69 2.07
N VAL A 218 10.52 -3.80 3.21
CA VAL A 218 10.44 -4.95 4.14
C VAL A 218 9.01 -5.33 4.55
N ASP A 219 8.13 -4.34 4.72
CA ASP A 219 6.73 -4.56 5.14
C ASP A 219 5.71 -4.33 4.01
N ALA A 220 6.18 -4.10 2.79
CA ALA A 220 5.32 -3.83 1.64
C ALA A 220 5.15 -5.09 0.77
N PRO A 221 3.95 -5.37 0.25
CA PRO A 221 3.76 -6.46 -0.68
C PRO A 221 4.43 -6.15 -2.02
N ILE A 222 5.32 -7.05 -2.44
CA ILE A 222 6.05 -6.94 -3.71
C ILE A 222 5.83 -8.17 -4.58
N TYR A 223 6.06 -8.01 -5.87
CA TYR A 223 6.22 -9.11 -6.82
C TYR A 223 7.22 -8.75 -7.90
N SER A 224 7.70 -9.74 -8.64
CA SER A 224 8.65 -9.55 -9.74
C SER A 224 8.03 -10.01 -11.05
N LYS A 225 7.91 -9.10 -12.02
CA LYS A 225 7.47 -9.44 -13.39
C LYS A 225 7.96 -8.42 -14.42
N GLY A 226 8.45 -8.92 -15.54
CA GLY A 226 8.74 -8.12 -16.74
C GLY A 226 10.24 -8.02 -17.03
N PRO A 227 10.76 -6.85 -17.46
CA PRO A 227 12.13 -6.72 -17.92
C PRO A 227 13.14 -6.89 -16.79
N ALA A 228 14.37 -7.26 -17.17
CA ALA A 228 15.52 -7.39 -16.30
C ALA A 228 16.12 -6.01 -15.96
N VAL A 229 15.32 -5.17 -15.30
CA VAL A 229 15.70 -3.85 -14.80
C VAL A 229 14.99 -3.59 -13.45
N GLU A 230 15.55 -2.69 -12.65
CA GLU A 230 14.86 -2.16 -11.46
C GLU A 230 13.69 -1.26 -11.87
N LEU A 231 12.49 -1.60 -11.40
CA LEU A 231 11.25 -0.87 -11.70
C LEU A 231 10.76 -0.02 -10.53
N VAL A 232 11.15 -0.37 -9.31
CA VAL A 232 10.90 0.45 -8.12
C VAL A 232 12.23 1.05 -7.70
N THR A 233 12.32 2.37 -7.74
CA THR A 233 13.52 3.10 -7.28
C THR A 233 13.45 3.33 -5.77
N PRO A 234 14.57 3.68 -5.10
CA PRO A 234 14.55 4.02 -3.68
C PRO A 234 13.56 5.14 -3.34
N THR A 235 13.46 6.20 -4.16
CA THR A 235 12.51 7.31 -3.94
C THR A 235 11.06 6.86 -4.11
N GLY A 236 10.78 6.03 -5.13
CA GLY A 236 9.45 5.45 -5.33
C GLY A 236 9.02 4.54 -4.18
N ALA A 237 9.92 3.65 -3.73
CA ALA A 237 9.67 2.79 -2.58
C ALA A 237 9.41 3.60 -1.31
N LEU A 238 10.23 4.61 -1.05
CA LEU A 238 10.06 5.50 0.09
C LEU A 238 8.69 6.18 0.08
N LEU A 239 8.33 6.85 -1.02
CA LEU A 239 7.09 7.60 -1.13
C LEU A 239 5.86 6.70 -1.00
N VAL A 240 5.83 5.54 -1.67
CA VAL A 240 4.70 4.62 -1.56
C VAL A 240 4.57 4.09 -0.14
N THR A 241 5.68 3.65 0.48
CA THR A 241 5.63 3.03 1.81
C THR A 241 5.36 4.01 2.95
N GLU A 242 5.70 5.28 2.78
CA GLU A 242 5.45 6.32 3.79
C GLU A 242 4.06 6.95 3.69
N TYR A 243 3.49 7.00 2.49
CA TYR A 243 2.16 7.58 2.29
C TYR A 243 1.04 6.55 2.35
N ALA A 244 1.28 5.28 2.00
CA ALA A 244 0.22 4.28 1.98
C ALA A 244 -0.25 3.87 3.39
N ASP A 245 -1.55 4.01 3.66
CA ASP A 245 -2.22 3.51 4.86
C ASP A 245 -2.47 1.99 4.81
N GLY A 246 -2.38 1.40 3.62
CA GLY A 246 -2.59 -0.02 3.40
C GLY A 246 -2.35 -0.45 1.95
N TYR A 247 -2.35 -1.76 1.74
CA TYR A 247 -2.07 -2.35 0.44
C TYR A 247 -3.18 -3.32 0.01
N GLY A 248 -3.49 -3.34 -1.27
CA GLY A 248 -4.48 -4.28 -1.79
C GLY A 248 -4.94 -3.99 -3.22
N VAL A 249 -6.08 -4.57 -3.58
CA VAL A 249 -6.79 -4.25 -4.82
C VAL A 249 -7.49 -2.90 -4.70
N VAL A 250 -7.94 -2.33 -5.82
CA VAL A 250 -8.72 -1.09 -5.84
C VAL A 250 -9.94 -1.24 -4.92
N PRO A 251 -10.09 -0.42 -3.86
CA PRO A 251 -11.22 -0.50 -2.96
C PRO A 251 -12.52 -0.03 -3.64
N PRO A 252 -13.70 -0.36 -3.11
CA PRO A 252 -14.96 0.21 -3.58
C PRO A 252 -14.93 1.74 -3.50
N MET A 253 -14.82 2.39 -4.67
CA MET A 253 -14.72 3.84 -4.78
C MET A 253 -15.42 4.35 -6.03
N ARG A 254 -15.90 5.59 -5.97
CA ARG A 254 -16.30 6.38 -7.13
C ARG A 254 -15.11 7.22 -7.55
N ILE A 255 -14.50 6.84 -8.66
CA ILE A 255 -13.37 7.57 -9.25
C ILE A 255 -13.86 8.93 -9.75
N THR A 256 -13.18 10.00 -9.36
CA THR A 256 -13.40 11.36 -9.86
C THR A 256 -12.31 11.77 -10.84
N GLU A 257 -11.05 11.40 -10.57
CA GLU A 257 -9.90 11.74 -11.42
C GLU A 257 -8.98 10.52 -11.61
N ILE A 258 -8.29 10.47 -12.75
CA ILE A 258 -7.28 9.46 -13.06
C ILE A 258 -6.04 10.15 -13.59
N GLY A 259 -4.89 9.87 -12.98
CA GLY A 259 -3.60 10.37 -13.44
C GLY A 259 -2.63 9.25 -13.80
N TYR A 260 -1.76 9.51 -14.77
CA TYR A 260 -0.67 8.63 -15.15
C TYR A 260 0.65 9.37 -15.11
N GLY A 261 1.62 8.85 -14.36
CA GLY A 261 2.98 9.39 -14.30
C GLY A 261 3.98 8.48 -14.99
N ALA A 262 4.70 9.00 -15.98
CA ALA A 262 5.61 8.23 -16.82
C ALA A 262 7.03 8.14 -16.25
N GLY A 263 7.61 6.94 -16.27
CA GLY A 263 9.03 6.74 -15.99
C GLY A 263 9.90 7.11 -17.19
N ASP A 264 11.21 7.22 -16.96
CA ASP A 264 12.17 7.59 -18.01
C ASP A 264 12.24 6.54 -19.12
N ARG A 265 12.34 5.26 -18.72
CA ARG A 265 12.44 4.14 -19.65
C ARG A 265 11.12 3.96 -20.40
N ASP A 266 11.22 3.74 -21.71
CA ASP A 266 10.08 3.37 -22.56
C ASP A 266 10.25 1.93 -23.03
N PHE A 267 9.38 1.03 -22.55
CA PHE A 267 9.42 -0.38 -22.92
C PHE A 267 8.42 -0.65 -24.04
N LYS A 268 8.89 -1.26 -25.13
CA LYS A 268 8.03 -1.61 -26.25
C LYS A 268 6.91 -2.57 -25.81
N GLY A 269 5.65 -2.13 -25.94
CA GLY A 269 4.48 -2.94 -25.61
C GLY A 269 4.19 -3.07 -24.11
N ARG A 270 4.88 -2.32 -23.26
CA ARG A 270 4.60 -2.26 -21.82
C ARG A 270 4.69 -0.82 -21.31
N PRO A 271 3.57 -0.21 -20.86
CA PRO A 271 3.60 1.16 -20.38
C PRO A 271 4.40 1.24 -19.08
N ASN A 272 5.44 2.08 -19.05
CA ASN A 272 6.19 2.40 -17.85
C ASN A 272 5.56 3.58 -17.12
N VAL A 273 4.50 3.31 -16.37
CA VAL A 273 3.70 4.34 -15.69
C VAL A 273 3.25 3.90 -14.29
N VAL A 274 3.08 4.86 -13.38
CA VAL A 274 2.29 4.73 -12.16
C VAL A 274 0.92 5.32 -12.48
N ARG A 275 -0.16 4.62 -12.08
CA ARG A 275 -1.52 5.12 -12.24
C ARG A 275 -2.09 5.52 -10.89
N ALA A 276 -2.68 6.71 -10.80
CA ALA A 276 -3.38 7.21 -9.63
C ALA A 276 -4.89 7.23 -9.90
N PHE A 277 -5.68 6.58 -9.06
CA PHE A 277 -7.13 6.79 -9.01
C PHE A 277 -7.46 7.67 -7.81
N VAL A 278 -8.08 8.82 -8.04
CA VAL A 278 -8.57 9.70 -6.98
C VAL A 278 -10.08 9.65 -6.98
N GLY A 279 -10.69 9.58 -5.80
CA GLY A 279 -12.14 9.56 -5.71
C GLY A 279 -12.65 9.49 -4.29
N GLU A 280 -13.89 9.02 -4.15
CA GLU A 280 -14.58 8.90 -2.87
C GLU A 280 -14.90 7.43 -2.57
N THR A 281 -14.66 7.02 -1.33
CA THR A 281 -15.09 5.71 -0.83
C THR A 281 -16.61 5.56 -0.93
N THR A 282 -17.10 4.44 -1.48
CA THR A 282 -18.54 4.27 -1.74
C THR A 282 -19.38 3.90 -0.51
N GLY A 283 -18.87 4.09 0.71
CA GLY A 283 -19.56 3.72 1.95
C GLY A 283 -19.80 2.21 2.13
N VAL A 284 -19.43 1.39 1.14
CA VAL A 284 -19.33 -0.06 1.25
C VAL A 284 -18.10 -0.34 2.08
N SER A 285 -18.30 -0.44 3.40
CA SER A 285 -17.25 -0.74 4.34
C SER A 285 -16.68 -2.14 4.05
N GLU A 286 -15.40 -2.40 4.38
CA GLU A 286 -14.90 -3.78 4.48
C GLU A 286 -15.80 -4.67 5.37
N ALA A 287 -16.61 -4.08 6.25
CA ALA A 287 -17.62 -4.79 7.03
C ALA A 287 -18.71 -5.48 6.17
N ASP A 288 -18.89 -5.05 4.92
CA ASP A 288 -19.78 -5.66 3.93
C ASP A 288 -19.09 -6.76 3.11
N ARG A 289 -17.82 -7.08 3.37
CA ARG A 289 -17.17 -8.28 2.83
C ARG A 289 -16.78 -9.22 3.94
N VAL A 290 -16.99 -10.51 3.70
CA VAL A 290 -16.59 -11.58 4.61
C VAL A 290 -15.88 -12.68 3.84
N VAL A 291 -14.98 -13.37 4.53
CA VAL A 291 -14.44 -14.65 4.08
C VAL A 291 -15.17 -15.77 4.79
N VAL A 292 -15.45 -16.84 4.06
CA VAL A 292 -15.99 -18.08 4.59
C VAL A 292 -14.90 -19.14 4.49
N LEU A 293 -14.41 -19.60 5.65
CA LEU A 293 -13.44 -20.68 5.78
C LEU A 293 -14.20 -21.99 6.02
N GLU A 294 -13.94 -23.00 5.20
CA GLU A 294 -14.60 -24.29 5.30
C GLU A 294 -13.61 -25.44 5.33
N CYS A 295 -13.82 -26.39 6.24
CA CYS A 295 -13.15 -27.68 6.24
C CYS A 295 -14.10 -28.81 6.68
N GLN A 296 -13.81 -30.04 6.27
CA GLN A 296 -14.58 -31.23 6.63
C GLN A 296 -13.69 -32.19 7.39
N ILE A 297 -14.17 -32.69 8.53
CA ILE A 297 -13.37 -33.43 9.48
C ILE A 297 -14.13 -34.71 9.90
N ASP A 298 -13.55 -35.88 9.60
CA ASP A 298 -14.10 -37.21 9.88
C ASP A 298 -13.35 -38.02 10.95
N ASP A 299 -12.26 -37.47 11.50
CA ASP A 299 -11.34 -38.17 12.39
C ASP A 299 -11.01 -37.43 13.71
N MET A 300 -11.65 -36.29 13.97
CA MET A 300 -11.47 -35.53 15.21
C MET A 300 -12.40 -36.02 16.33
N ASN A 301 -11.87 -36.07 17.56
CA ASN A 301 -12.67 -36.33 18.76
C ASN A 301 -13.79 -35.26 18.88
N PRO A 302 -15.07 -35.66 19.01
CA PRO A 302 -16.19 -34.71 19.10
C PRO A 302 -16.10 -33.67 20.22
N GLN A 303 -15.40 -33.96 21.32
CA GLN A 303 -15.23 -33.03 22.44
C GLN A 303 -14.39 -31.80 22.05
N ILE A 304 -13.52 -31.91 21.04
CA ILE A 304 -12.62 -30.83 20.61
C ILE A 304 -13.39 -29.72 19.89
N TYR A 305 -14.51 -30.02 19.23
CA TYR A 305 -15.31 -29.02 18.52
C TYR A 305 -15.80 -27.89 19.45
N GLY A 306 -16.11 -28.17 20.72
CA GLY A 306 -16.49 -27.13 21.66
C GLY A 306 -15.35 -26.12 21.89
N VAL A 307 -14.14 -26.64 22.14
CA VAL A 307 -12.94 -25.82 22.34
C VAL A 307 -12.59 -25.04 21.07
N LEU A 308 -12.66 -25.69 19.91
CA LEU A 308 -12.41 -25.04 18.62
C LEU A 308 -13.35 -23.86 18.37
N MET A 309 -14.65 -24.03 18.63
CA MET A 309 -15.66 -22.96 18.47
C MET A 309 -15.36 -21.76 19.38
N GLU A 310 -15.06 -22.01 20.65
CA GLU A 310 -14.71 -20.96 21.62
C GLU A 310 -13.44 -20.22 21.19
N ARG A 311 -12.40 -20.94 20.77
CA ARG A 311 -11.12 -20.35 20.31
C ARG A 311 -11.29 -19.49 19.07
N LEU A 312 -12.02 -19.98 18.06
CA LEU A 312 -12.28 -19.23 16.82
C LEU A 312 -13.09 -17.96 17.11
N THR A 313 -14.11 -18.06 17.96
CA THR A 313 -14.93 -16.91 18.36
C THR A 313 -14.10 -15.88 19.12
N ALA A 314 -13.27 -16.31 20.07
CA ALA A 314 -12.37 -15.44 20.82
C ALA A 314 -11.30 -14.79 19.93
N ALA A 315 -10.88 -15.47 18.86
CA ALA A 315 -9.95 -14.94 17.86
C ALA A 315 -10.59 -13.97 16.85
N GLY A 316 -11.87 -13.64 17.01
CA GLY A 316 -12.53 -12.60 16.22
C GLY A 316 -13.35 -13.10 15.03
N ALA A 317 -13.62 -14.41 14.93
CA ALA A 317 -14.60 -14.92 13.98
C ALA A 317 -15.95 -14.21 14.16
N LEU A 318 -16.58 -13.84 13.03
CA LEU A 318 -17.89 -13.20 13.03
C LEU A 318 -19.00 -14.20 13.33
N ASP A 319 -18.83 -15.45 12.88
CA ASP A 319 -19.71 -16.58 13.19
C ASP A 319 -18.95 -17.90 13.02
N VAL A 320 -19.33 -18.93 13.78
CA VAL A 320 -18.79 -20.29 13.70
C VAL A 320 -19.94 -21.26 13.85
N PHE A 321 -20.07 -22.20 12.91
CA PHE A 321 -21.09 -23.24 13.01
C PHE A 321 -20.64 -24.56 12.41
N TYR A 322 -21.34 -25.61 12.82
CA TYR A 322 -21.08 -26.99 12.44
C TYR A 322 -22.28 -27.60 11.75
N ALA A 323 -22.04 -28.31 10.65
CA ALA A 323 -23.06 -29.09 9.95
C ALA A 323 -22.64 -30.57 9.92
N PRO A 324 -23.52 -31.51 10.32
CA PRO A 324 -23.24 -32.93 10.17
C PRO A 324 -23.28 -33.31 8.69
N ILE A 325 -22.28 -34.06 8.23
CA ILE A 325 -22.17 -34.53 6.85
C ILE A 325 -21.75 -35.99 6.81
N GLN A 326 -21.85 -36.59 5.63
CA GLN A 326 -21.38 -37.94 5.35
C GLN A 326 -20.19 -37.89 4.39
N MET A 327 -19.07 -38.51 4.76
CA MET A 327 -17.86 -38.58 3.94
C MET A 327 -17.60 -39.98 3.38
N LYS A 328 -16.62 -40.07 2.47
CA LYS A 328 -16.17 -41.32 1.84
C LYS A 328 -15.87 -42.41 2.89
N LYS A 329 -15.90 -43.68 2.46
CA LYS A 329 -15.73 -44.84 3.36
C LYS A 329 -16.79 -44.89 4.47
N ASN A 330 -17.97 -44.32 4.21
CA ASN A 330 -19.12 -44.31 5.11
C ASN A 330 -18.82 -43.71 6.49
N ARG A 331 -18.00 -42.65 6.54
CA ARG A 331 -17.62 -41.97 7.78
C ARG A 331 -18.55 -40.77 8.05
N PRO A 332 -19.28 -40.75 9.18
CA PRO A 332 -19.92 -39.54 9.67
C PRO A 332 -18.86 -38.48 9.96
N ALA A 333 -19.13 -37.23 9.58
CA ALA A 333 -18.15 -36.14 9.71
C ALA A 333 -18.85 -34.82 10.05
N THR A 334 -18.06 -33.81 10.37
CA THR A 334 -18.55 -32.44 10.61
C THR A 334 -17.93 -31.50 9.58
N SER A 335 -18.78 -30.69 8.94
CA SER A 335 -18.33 -29.52 8.19
C SER A 335 -18.23 -28.33 9.15
N VAL A 336 -17.03 -27.78 9.27
CA VAL A 336 -16.74 -26.58 10.03
C VAL A 336 -16.81 -25.39 9.09
N THR A 337 -17.61 -24.38 9.46
CA THR A 337 -17.71 -23.12 8.71
C THR A 337 -17.40 -21.96 9.64
N VAL A 338 -16.48 -21.09 9.23
CA VAL A 338 -16.08 -19.88 9.95
C VAL A 338 -16.30 -18.69 9.03
N ILE A 339 -17.11 -17.73 9.46
CA ILE A 339 -17.29 -16.45 8.78
C ILE A 339 -16.40 -15.43 9.47
N ALA A 340 -15.58 -14.71 8.72
CA ALA A 340 -14.63 -13.75 9.28
C ALA A 340 -14.43 -12.52 8.39
N ARG A 341 -13.78 -11.49 8.92
CA ARG A 341 -13.33 -10.36 8.08
C ARG A 341 -12.12 -10.82 7.24
N PRO A 342 -11.91 -10.25 6.04
CA PRO A 342 -10.78 -10.63 5.19
C PRO A 342 -9.42 -10.55 5.89
N ARG A 343 -9.19 -9.51 6.70
CA ARG A 343 -7.95 -9.33 7.48
C ARG A 343 -7.69 -10.41 8.54
N ASP A 344 -8.74 -11.06 9.05
CA ASP A 344 -8.64 -12.08 10.11
C ASP A 344 -8.42 -13.49 9.51
N ARG A 345 -8.45 -13.62 8.18
CA ARG A 345 -8.39 -14.89 7.43
C ARG A 345 -7.20 -15.75 7.82
N GLU A 346 -6.00 -15.20 7.80
CA GLU A 346 -4.77 -15.97 7.98
C GLU A 346 -4.64 -16.49 9.42
N ALA A 347 -4.94 -15.65 10.40
CA ALA A 347 -4.94 -16.01 11.81
C ALA A 347 -5.94 -17.15 12.10
N LEU A 348 -7.17 -17.04 11.58
CA LEU A 348 -8.21 -18.05 11.79
C LEU A 348 -7.93 -19.35 11.02
N THR A 349 -7.34 -19.26 9.82
CA THR A 349 -6.90 -20.44 9.06
C THR A 349 -5.79 -21.19 9.82
N THR A 350 -4.84 -20.46 10.38
CA THR A 350 -3.78 -21.02 11.22
C THR A 350 -4.36 -21.71 12.46
N LEU A 351 -5.33 -21.07 13.10
CA LEU A 351 -6.00 -21.64 14.27
C LEU A 351 -6.76 -22.94 13.93
N LEU A 352 -7.42 -23.01 12.77
CA LEU A 352 -8.06 -24.24 12.29
C LEU A 352 -7.05 -25.38 12.13
N PHE A 353 -5.83 -25.10 11.66
CA PHE A 353 -4.78 -26.13 11.53
C PHE A 353 -4.20 -26.56 12.89
N ILE A 354 -4.10 -25.65 13.86
CA ILE A 354 -3.56 -25.95 15.19
C ILE A 354 -4.55 -26.75 16.04
N GLU A 355 -5.82 -26.33 16.05
CA GLU A 355 -6.83 -26.81 16.98
C GLU A 355 -7.71 -27.94 16.42
N SER A 356 -7.50 -28.34 15.16
CA SER A 356 -8.26 -29.42 14.52
C SER A 356 -7.36 -30.41 13.78
N THR A 357 -7.94 -31.52 13.34
CA THR A 357 -7.23 -32.53 12.52
C THR A 357 -7.23 -32.21 11.03
N THR A 358 -7.79 -31.07 10.62
CA THR A 358 -7.89 -30.73 9.20
C THR A 358 -6.50 -30.48 8.59
N ILE A 359 -6.33 -30.88 7.33
CA ILE A 359 -5.11 -30.64 6.54
C ILE A 359 -5.32 -29.64 5.41
N GLY A 360 -6.54 -29.11 5.28
CA GLY A 360 -6.85 -28.10 4.26
C GLY A 360 -8.11 -27.32 4.58
N VAL A 361 -8.04 -26.01 4.35
CA VAL A 361 -9.16 -25.08 4.51
C VAL A 361 -9.44 -24.45 3.14
N ARG A 362 -10.71 -24.44 2.73
CA ARG A 362 -11.16 -23.72 1.54
C ARG A 362 -11.68 -22.35 1.94
N VAL A 363 -11.46 -21.36 1.10
CA VAL A 363 -11.85 -19.97 1.37
C VAL A 363 -12.69 -19.45 0.21
N SER A 364 -13.82 -18.83 0.56
CA SER A 364 -14.64 -18.06 -0.39
C SER A 364 -14.82 -16.64 0.13
N GLU A 365 -14.69 -15.65 -0.75
CA GLU A 365 -15.05 -14.26 -0.44
C GLU A 365 -16.51 -14.00 -0.81
N MET A 366 -17.24 -13.32 0.06
CA MET A 366 -18.66 -13.02 -0.12
C MET A 366 -18.97 -11.59 0.30
N ASP A 367 -19.84 -10.94 -0.48
CA ASP A 367 -20.47 -9.68 -0.06
C ASP A 367 -21.58 -9.99 0.96
N ARG A 368 -21.74 -9.10 1.92
CA ARG A 368 -22.66 -9.20 3.04
C ARG A 368 -23.35 -7.85 3.24
N SER A 369 -24.67 -7.82 3.16
CA SER A 369 -25.45 -6.64 3.56
C SER A 369 -25.82 -6.74 5.04
N THR A 370 -25.51 -5.69 5.80
CA THR A 370 -25.84 -5.62 7.23
C THR A 370 -26.75 -4.44 7.55
N LEU A 371 -27.40 -4.48 8.71
CA LEU A 371 -28.13 -3.35 9.29
C LEU A 371 -27.24 -2.70 10.35
N ASP A 372 -27.29 -1.38 10.45
CA ASP A 372 -26.69 -0.66 11.56
C ASP A 372 -27.38 -1.10 12.84
N ARG A 373 -26.61 -1.53 13.85
CA ARG A 373 -27.17 -2.03 15.10
C ARG A 373 -26.62 -1.27 16.29
N GLU A 374 -27.51 -0.96 17.22
CA GLU A 374 -27.20 -0.37 18.51
C GLU A 374 -27.87 -1.19 19.61
N ILE A 375 -27.28 -1.16 20.81
CA ILE A 375 -27.90 -1.74 22.01
C ILE A 375 -28.36 -0.56 22.87
N VAL A 376 -29.67 -0.47 23.09
CA VAL A 376 -30.30 0.56 23.90
C VAL A 376 -30.89 -0.07 25.14
N SER A 377 -30.70 0.56 26.30
CA SER A 377 -31.37 0.15 27.54
C SER A 377 -32.71 0.85 27.63
N ILE A 378 -33.78 0.09 27.86
CA ILE A 378 -35.12 0.64 28.08
C ILE A 378 -35.63 0.29 29.47
N ASP A 379 -36.51 1.16 29.98
CA ASP A 379 -37.27 0.87 31.19
C ASP A 379 -38.38 -0.14 30.88
N SER A 380 -38.60 -1.06 31.81
CA SER A 380 -39.60 -2.11 31.71
C SER A 380 -40.14 -2.45 33.10
N PRO A 381 -41.28 -3.17 33.20
CA PRO A 381 -41.78 -3.67 34.48
C PRO A 381 -40.79 -4.54 35.28
N PHE A 382 -39.68 -4.97 34.68
CA PHE A 382 -38.63 -5.77 35.31
C PHE A 382 -37.34 -4.97 35.56
N GLY A 383 -37.39 -3.65 35.40
CA GLY A 383 -36.23 -2.75 35.41
C GLY A 383 -35.62 -2.56 34.03
N MET A 384 -34.37 -2.08 34.01
CA MET A 384 -33.66 -1.80 32.77
C MET A 384 -33.31 -3.07 32.01
N VAL A 385 -33.73 -3.15 30.75
CA VAL A 385 -33.45 -4.27 29.84
C VAL A 385 -32.80 -3.75 28.57
N ARG A 386 -31.74 -4.44 28.11
CA ARG A 386 -31.09 -4.11 26.85
C ARG A 386 -31.89 -4.66 25.67
N VAL A 387 -31.96 -3.85 24.62
CA VAL A 387 -32.67 -4.17 23.39
C VAL A 387 -31.75 -3.83 22.21
N LYS A 388 -31.57 -4.79 21.31
CA LYS A 388 -30.86 -4.60 20.06
C LYS A 388 -31.81 -3.97 19.04
N VAL A 389 -31.47 -2.77 18.58
CA VAL A 389 -32.20 -2.02 17.56
C VAL A 389 -31.39 -2.06 16.28
N ALA A 390 -32.00 -2.47 15.17
CA ALA A 390 -31.37 -2.53 13.85
C ALA A 390 -32.05 -1.55 12.90
N ARG A 391 -31.25 -0.70 12.24
CA ARG A 391 -31.69 0.40 11.37
C ARG A 391 -31.13 0.27 9.96
N ARG A 392 -31.83 0.89 9.01
CA ARG A 392 -31.34 1.18 7.67
C ARG A 392 -31.79 2.58 7.26
N ASN A 393 -30.87 3.44 6.87
CA ASN A 393 -31.18 4.83 6.48
C ASN A 393 -32.03 5.55 7.54
N GLY A 394 -31.66 5.41 8.82
CA GLY A 394 -32.38 5.98 9.97
C GLY A 394 -33.67 5.24 10.38
N THR A 395 -34.24 4.41 9.52
CA THR A 395 -35.49 3.68 9.80
C THR A 395 -35.20 2.42 10.63
N VAL A 396 -35.89 2.25 11.76
CA VAL A 396 -35.85 1.01 12.56
C VAL A 396 -36.55 -0.10 11.79
N LEU A 397 -35.83 -1.19 11.54
CA LEU A 397 -36.36 -2.37 10.82
C LEU A 397 -36.55 -3.58 11.72
N ASN A 398 -35.71 -3.74 12.74
CA ASN A 398 -35.81 -4.85 13.67
C ASN A 398 -35.45 -4.41 15.09
N VAL A 399 -36.13 -4.99 16.07
CA VAL A 399 -35.92 -4.76 17.49
C VAL A 399 -36.05 -6.09 18.20
N ALA A 400 -35.02 -6.46 18.96
CA ALA A 400 -34.98 -7.72 19.69
C ALA A 400 -34.46 -7.49 21.12
N PRO A 401 -35.21 -7.89 22.17
CA PRO A 401 -34.68 -7.88 23.53
C PRO A 401 -33.46 -8.78 23.63
N GLU A 402 -32.41 -8.33 24.34
CA GLU A 402 -31.23 -9.15 24.54
C GLU A 402 -31.59 -10.42 25.33
N PHE A 403 -31.21 -11.57 24.78
CA PHE A 403 -31.69 -12.86 25.25
C PHE A 403 -31.21 -13.16 26.67
N ASP A 404 -29.94 -12.86 26.97
CA ASP A 404 -29.34 -13.12 28.29
C ASP A 404 -30.03 -12.31 29.40
N ASP A 405 -30.41 -11.07 29.13
CA ASP A 405 -31.17 -10.25 30.07
C ASP A 405 -32.55 -10.88 30.30
N CYS A 406 -33.23 -11.28 29.22
CA CYS A 406 -34.55 -11.93 29.31
C CYS A 406 -34.49 -13.28 30.03
N ALA A 407 -33.45 -14.07 29.81
CA ALA A 407 -33.23 -15.37 30.44
C ALA A 407 -32.97 -15.23 31.94
N ARG A 408 -32.10 -14.29 32.33
CA ARG A 408 -31.84 -13.96 33.73
C ARG A 408 -33.11 -13.49 34.44
N ILE A 409 -33.84 -12.54 33.85
CA ILE A 409 -35.10 -12.03 34.43
C ILE A 409 -36.14 -13.15 34.56
N ALA A 410 -36.29 -13.98 33.52
CA ALA A 410 -37.21 -15.12 33.55
C ALA A 410 -36.92 -16.07 34.72
N GLN A 411 -35.65 -16.34 35.00
CA GLN A 411 -35.22 -17.15 36.14
C GLN A 411 -35.52 -16.47 37.48
N GLU A 412 -35.26 -15.16 37.60
CA GLU A 412 -35.49 -14.38 38.83
C GLU A 412 -36.98 -14.29 39.20
N CYS A 413 -37.87 -14.14 38.21
CA CYS A 413 -39.30 -13.97 38.45
C CYS A 413 -40.15 -15.24 38.27
N GLY A 414 -39.52 -16.38 37.90
CA GLY A 414 -40.20 -17.66 37.71
C GLY A 414 -41.16 -17.68 36.52
N ARG A 415 -40.87 -16.92 35.45
CA ARG A 415 -41.69 -16.82 34.23
C ARG A 415 -40.97 -17.39 33.02
N SER A 416 -41.69 -17.57 31.91
CA SER A 416 -41.05 -18.00 30.67
C SER A 416 -40.31 -16.84 29.98
N VAL A 417 -39.17 -17.14 29.35
CA VAL A 417 -38.40 -16.13 28.56
C VAL A 417 -39.27 -15.48 27.48
N LYS A 418 -40.19 -16.25 26.87
CA LYS A 418 -41.14 -15.75 25.86
C LYS A 418 -42.05 -14.65 26.42
N GLU A 419 -42.53 -14.81 27.65
CA GLU A 419 -43.34 -13.78 28.30
C GLU A 419 -42.52 -12.52 28.60
N ILE A 420 -41.28 -12.68 29.08
CA ILE A 420 -40.39 -11.55 29.35
C ILE A 420 -40.11 -10.77 28.07
N GLN A 421 -39.74 -11.46 26.98
CA GLN A 421 -39.54 -10.83 25.68
C GLN A 421 -40.77 -10.07 25.19
N ALA A 422 -41.98 -10.63 25.34
CA ALA A 422 -43.21 -9.97 24.94
C ALA A 422 -43.46 -8.66 25.72
N VAL A 423 -43.23 -8.67 27.04
CA VAL A 423 -43.40 -7.49 27.89
C VAL A 423 -42.34 -6.43 27.61
N VAL A 424 -41.09 -6.82 27.38
CA VAL A 424 -40.00 -5.89 27.02
C VAL A 424 -40.28 -5.28 25.64
N MET A 425 -40.74 -6.06 24.67
CA MET A 425 -41.15 -5.54 23.36
C MET A 425 -42.33 -4.58 23.46
N LYS A 426 -43.31 -4.86 24.32
CA LYS A 426 -44.39 -3.91 24.59
C LYS A 426 -43.85 -2.60 25.17
N SER A 427 -42.95 -2.68 26.14
CA SER A 427 -42.34 -1.51 26.78
C SER A 427 -41.54 -0.66 25.77
N TRP A 428 -40.84 -1.31 24.83
CA TRP A 428 -40.20 -0.63 23.71
C TRP A 428 -41.21 0.14 22.85
N LEU A 429 -42.31 -0.49 22.45
CA LEU A 429 -43.34 0.15 21.62
C LEU A 429 -44.00 1.34 22.35
N ASP A 430 -44.24 1.20 23.65
CA ASP A 430 -44.85 2.23 24.49
C ASP A 430 -43.89 3.42 24.75
N SER A 431 -42.57 3.22 24.64
CA SER A 431 -41.54 4.24 24.93
C SER A 431 -41.46 5.38 23.90
N GLY A 432 -42.07 5.22 22.72
CA GLY A 432 -42.06 6.25 21.66
C GLY A 432 -40.70 6.45 20.97
N ILE A 433 -39.67 5.64 21.27
CA ILE A 433 -38.33 5.68 20.67
C ILE A 433 -38.34 5.15 19.20
N SER A 434 -39.51 4.79 18.68
CA SER A 434 -39.70 4.20 17.35
C SER A 434 -39.77 5.21 16.19
N SER A 435 -39.77 6.52 16.46
CA SER A 435 -39.83 7.59 15.45
C SER A 435 -38.46 8.11 15.04
#